data_AF-A0A7S0M9L1-F1
#
_entry.id   AF-A0A7S0M9L1-F1
#
_cell.length_a   1.000
_cell.length_b   1.000
_cell.length_c   1.000
_cell.angle_alpha   90.00
_cell.angle_beta   90.00
_cell.angle_gamma   90.00
#
_symmetry.space_group_name_H-M   'P 1'
#
loop_
_entity.id
_entity.type
_entity.pdbx_description
1 polymer ?
#
loop_
_entity_poly.entity_id
_entity_poly.type
_entity_poly.pdbx_seq_one_letter_code
_entity_poly.pdbx_strand_id
1 'polypeptide(L)'
;GKQFIIIGNFPPIRQALLERGWTEQEDPNSTCFDLKWTLKTSDIDFGRLQPHQIVNHYAKNRSITTKIGLSNSLRSLKWTDDVDANTFFPRCYDLNTTDQVLSFVEDFMLVAAIAVLRRFLSAPEPASQQVWLALFA
;
A
#
# COMPACT_ATOMS: atom_id res chain seq x y z
N GLY A 1 -23.29 19.73 24.44
CA GLY A 1 -21.84 19.47 24.39
C GLY A 1 -21.55 18.54 23.22
N LYS A 2 -20.30 18.46 22.77
CA LYS A 2 -19.91 17.50 21.71
C LYS A 2 -19.73 16.11 22.30
N GLN A 3 -20.21 15.08 21.59
CA GLN A 3 -20.17 13.68 22.03
C GLN A 3 -19.22 12.86 21.17
N PHE A 4 -18.51 11.93 21.80
CA PHE A 4 -17.66 10.98 21.07
C PHE A 4 -17.86 9.53 21.51
N ILE A 5 -17.59 8.59 20.60
CA ILE A 5 -17.57 7.15 20.85
C ILE A 5 -16.17 6.62 20.53
N ILE A 6 -15.60 5.78 21.40
CA ILE A 6 -14.38 5.02 21.11
C ILE A 6 -14.67 3.53 21.20
N ILE A 7 -14.51 2.81 20.09
CA ILE A 7 -14.56 1.34 20.05
C ILE A 7 -13.13 0.81 20.00
N GLY A 8 -12.66 0.30 21.14
CA GLY A 8 -11.31 -0.23 21.33
C GLY A 8 -10.53 0.50 22.43
N ASN A 9 -9.26 0.13 22.60
CA ASN A 9 -8.42 0.69 23.65
C ASN A 9 -7.52 1.81 23.11
N PHE A 10 -7.98 3.06 23.24
CA PHE A 10 -7.22 4.25 22.82
C PHE A 10 -7.15 5.33 23.93
N PRO A 11 -6.43 5.07 25.04
CA PRO A 11 -6.39 5.99 26.18
C PRO A 11 -5.93 7.42 25.84
N PRO A 12 -4.89 7.64 24.99
CA PRO A 12 -4.47 8.99 24.64
C PRO A 12 -5.55 9.80 23.90
N ILE A 13 -6.34 9.13 23.03
CA ILE A 13 -7.41 9.77 22.26
C ILE A 13 -8.56 10.14 23.19
N ARG A 14 -8.95 9.21 24.08
CA ARG A 14 -9.98 9.47 25.10
C ARG A 14 -9.60 10.67 25.96
N GLN A 15 -8.40 10.66 26.52
CA GLN A 15 -7.90 11.73 27.38
C GLN A 15 -7.92 13.08 26.64
N ALA A 16 -7.40 13.11 25.41
CA ALA A 16 -7.39 14.31 24.58
C ALA A 16 -8.79 14.89 24.31
N LEU A 17 -9.80 14.03 24.10
CA LEU A 17 -11.18 14.48 23.86
C LEU A 17 -11.84 15.01 25.14
N LEU A 18 -11.63 14.33 26.28
CA LEU A 18 -12.12 14.77 27.58
C LEU A 18 -11.53 16.14 27.98
N GLU A 19 -10.22 16.35 27.78
CA GLU A 19 -9.55 17.63 28.04
C GLU A 19 -10.09 18.78 27.17
N ARG A 20 -10.65 18.46 26.00
CA ARG A 20 -11.31 19.43 25.10
C ARG A 20 -12.76 19.70 25.47
N GLY A 21 -13.26 19.14 26.57
CA GLY A 21 -14.65 19.27 27.02
C GLY A 21 -15.65 18.44 26.23
N TRP A 22 -15.21 17.40 25.53
CA TRP A 22 -16.11 16.44 24.90
C TRP A 22 -16.54 15.39 25.92
N THR A 23 -17.73 14.84 25.74
CA THR A 23 -18.28 13.78 26.60
C THR A 23 -18.26 12.45 25.86
N GLU A 24 -17.74 11.41 26.51
CA GLU A 24 -17.81 10.05 25.96
C GLU A 24 -19.25 9.54 26.08
N GLN A 25 -19.75 8.97 24.99
CA GLN A 25 -21.09 8.39 24.93
C GLN A 25 -21.08 6.98 25.52
N GLU A 26 -22.01 6.69 26.43
CA GLU A 26 -22.05 5.43 27.19
C GLU A 26 -22.41 4.22 26.32
N ASP A 27 -23.32 4.41 25.37
CA ASP A 27 -23.71 3.37 24.41
C ASP A 27 -22.78 3.40 23.17
N PRO A 28 -21.93 2.38 22.97
CA PRO A 28 -21.02 2.32 21.82
C PRO A 28 -21.73 2.18 20.47
N ASN A 29 -22.99 1.74 20.49
CA ASN A 29 -23.84 1.57 19.31
C ASN A 29 -24.75 2.77 19.05
N SER A 30 -24.67 3.82 19.87
CA SER A 30 -25.47 5.01 19.70
C SER A 30 -25.22 5.64 18.33
N THR A 31 -26.29 6.11 17.69
CA THR A 31 -26.23 6.91 16.45
C THR A 31 -26.03 8.39 16.73
N CYS A 32 -26.13 8.81 18.00
CA CYS A 32 -25.93 10.19 18.43
C CYS A 32 -24.47 10.38 18.89
N PHE A 33 -23.65 10.90 17.99
CA PHE A 33 -22.25 11.25 18.25
C PHE A 33 -21.78 12.30 17.26
N ASP A 34 -20.80 13.11 17.63
CA ASP A 34 -20.09 14.01 16.73
C ASP A 34 -18.80 13.36 16.17
N LEU A 35 -18.15 12.50 16.97
CA LEU A 35 -16.94 11.76 16.57
C LEU A 35 -17.04 10.28 16.97
N LYS A 36 -16.78 9.35 16.06
CA LYS A 36 -16.64 7.92 16.37
C LYS A 36 -15.28 7.41 15.92
N TRP A 37 -14.48 6.95 16.89
CA TRP A 37 -13.16 6.38 16.66
C TRP A 37 -13.20 4.87 16.85
N THR A 38 -12.82 4.10 15.84
CA THR A 38 -12.85 2.64 15.90
C THR A 38 -11.54 2.02 15.46
N LEU A 39 -11.26 0.81 15.94
CA LEU A 39 -10.15 0.00 15.44
C LEU A 39 -10.46 -0.57 14.05
N LYS A 40 -11.66 -1.13 13.85
CA LYS A 40 -12.05 -1.76 12.58
C LYS A 40 -13.00 -0.85 11.81
N THR A 41 -12.79 -0.79 10.49
CA THR A 41 -13.71 -0.12 9.56
C THR A 41 -15.12 -0.73 9.60
N SER A 42 -15.25 -2.02 9.96
CA SER A 42 -16.55 -2.72 10.11
C SER A 42 -17.42 -2.18 11.26
N ASP A 43 -16.84 -1.45 12.19
CA ASP A 43 -17.56 -0.90 13.35
C ASP A 43 -18.23 0.45 13.02
N ILE A 44 -18.12 0.88 11.75
CA ILE A 44 -18.71 2.10 11.20
C ILE A 44 -19.72 1.73 10.12
N ASP A 45 -20.97 2.12 10.33
CA ASP A 45 -22.00 2.08 9.29
C ASP A 45 -21.98 3.38 8.48
N PHE A 46 -21.17 3.41 7.42
CA PHE A 46 -21.04 4.56 6.54
C PHE A 46 -22.35 4.98 5.87
N GLY A 47 -23.31 4.06 5.72
CA GLY A 47 -24.60 4.35 5.07
C GLY A 47 -25.55 5.16 5.95
N ARG A 48 -25.29 5.22 7.26
CA ARG A 48 -26.13 5.94 8.24
C ARG A 48 -25.48 7.20 8.81
N LEU A 49 -24.24 7.50 8.42
CA LEU A 49 -23.54 8.69 8.88
C LEU A 49 -24.27 9.96 8.44
N GLN A 50 -24.46 10.88 9.38
CA GLN A 50 -24.96 12.22 9.10
C GLN A 50 -23.81 13.14 8.66
N PRO A 51 -24.09 14.22 7.90
CA PRO A 51 -23.04 15.11 7.37
C PRO A 51 -22.11 15.74 8.41
N HIS A 52 -22.58 15.91 9.66
CA HIS A 52 -21.80 16.49 10.76
C HIS A 52 -20.93 15.46 11.50
N GLN A 53 -21.16 14.16 11.27
CA GLN A 53 -20.49 13.09 12.00
C GLN A 53 -19.13 12.79 11.42
N ILE A 54 -18.13 12.70 12.29
CA ILE A 54 -16.74 12.43 11.92
C ILE A 54 -16.37 11.01 12.34
N VAL A 55 -15.65 10.30 11.47
CA VAL A 55 -15.09 8.97 11.74
C VAL A 55 -13.63 8.90 11.30
N ASN A 56 -12.85 8.02 11.92
CA ASN A 56 -11.41 7.87 11.62
C ASN A 56 -11.08 6.92 10.47
N HIS A 57 -12.09 6.45 9.71
CA HIS A 57 -11.91 5.56 8.56
C HIS A 57 -12.59 6.16 7.33
N TYR A 58 -11.98 5.97 6.16
CA TYR A 58 -12.63 6.25 4.88
C TYR A 58 -13.37 5.01 4.37
N ALA A 59 -14.58 5.22 3.82
CA ALA A 59 -15.29 4.17 3.11
C ALA A 59 -14.49 3.70 1.88
N LYS A 60 -14.62 2.42 1.53
CA LYS A 60 -14.08 1.83 0.28
C LYS A 60 -12.57 2.04 0.05
N ASN A 61 -11.76 2.08 1.11
CA ASN A 61 -10.31 2.33 1.04
C ASN A 61 -9.45 1.18 0.44
N ARG A 62 -10.07 0.09 -0.05
CA ARG A 62 -9.36 -1.13 -0.50
C ARG A 62 -8.42 -0.91 -1.67
N SER A 63 -8.63 0.15 -2.46
CA SER A 63 -7.75 0.55 -3.58
C SER A 63 -6.34 0.91 -3.13
N ILE A 64 -6.13 1.29 -1.86
CA ILE A 64 -4.79 1.64 -1.35
C ILE A 64 -4.38 0.79 -0.15
N THR A 65 -5.34 0.21 0.59
CA THR A 65 -5.07 -0.58 1.79
C THR A 65 -4.88 -2.08 1.53
N THR A 66 -5.10 -2.54 0.30
CA THR A 66 -4.85 -3.94 -0.10
C THR A 66 -3.73 -4.02 -1.12
N LYS A 67 -2.97 -5.13 -1.13
CA LYS A 67 -1.88 -5.33 -2.10
C LYS A 67 -2.37 -5.26 -3.55
N ILE A 68 -3.45 -5.97 -3.85
CA ILE A 68 -4.05 -6.00 -5.20
C ILE A 68 -4.61 -4.63 -5.57
N GLY A 69 -5.33 -3.97 -4.65
CA GLY A 69 -5.86 -2.64 -4.89
C GLY A 69 -4.76 -1.62 -5.19
N LEU A 70 -3.70 -1.61 -4.39
CA LEU A 70 -2.58 -0.69 -4.55
C LEU A 70 -1.83 -0.95 -5.87
N SER A 71 -1.55 -2.23 -6.17
CA SER A 71 -0.94 -2.66 -7.43
C SER A 71 -1.73 -2.15 -8.65
N ASN A 72 -3.06 -2.35 -8.65
CA ASN A 72 -3.93 -1.92 -9.74
C ASN A 72 -4.01 -0.38 -9.85
N SER A 73 -4.04 0.32 -8.71
CA SER A 73 -4.03 1.79 -8.67
C SER A 73 -2.74 2.36 -9.27
N LEU A 74 -1.58 1.80 -8.89
CA LEU A 74 -0.28 2.25 -9.40
C LEU A 74 -0.06 1.88 -10.87
N ARG A 75 -0.58 0.74 -11.36
CA ARG A 75 -0.54 0.41 -12.80
C ARG A 75 -1.36 1.40 -13.63
N SER A 76 -2.39 1.98 -13.04
CA SER A 76 -3.25 2.99 -13.67
C SER A 76 -2.68 4.41 -13.52
N LEU A 77 -1.58 4.60 -12.78
CA LEU A 77 -1.01 5.91 -12.49
C LEU A 77 -0.67 6.71 -13.77
N LYS A 78 -0.23 6.03 -14.82
CA LYS A 78 0.05 6.60 -16.15
C LYS A 78 -1.11 7.40 -16.78
N TRP A 79 -2.34 7.18 -16.31
CA TRP A 79 -3.52 7.91 -16.78
C TRP A 79 -3.73 9.24 -16.05
N THR A 80 -3.12 9.38 -14.87
CA THR A 80 -3.29 10.54 -13.97
C THR A 80 -2.02 11.34 -13.78
N ASP A 81 -0.85 10.72 -13.96
CA ASP A 81 0.46 11.32 -13.74
C ASP A 81 1.49 10.69 -14.70
N ASP A 82 2.55 11.41 -15.01
CA ASP A 82 3.63 10.97 -15.91
C ASP A 82 4.77 10.25 -15.16
N VAL A 83 4.59 9.99 -13.86
CA VAL A 83 5.59 9.27 -13.06
C VAL A 83 5.50 7.77 -13.32
N ASP A 84 6.63 7.15 -13.68
CA ASP A 84 6.74 5.70 -13.77
C ASP A 84 6.71 5.06 -12.37
N ALA A 85 5.64 4.32 -12.08
CA ALA A 85 5.45 3.59 -10.84
C ALA A 85 6.61 2.63 -10.51
N ASN A 86 7.30 2.09 -11.53
CA ASN A 86 8.40 1.14 -11.32
C ASN A 86 9.66 1.76 -10.71
N THR A 87 9.72 3.10 -10.64
CA THR A 87 10.85 3.82 -10.01
C THR A 87 10.78 3.84 -8.49
N PHE A 88 9.58 3.70 -7.92
CA PHE A 88 9.36 3.78 -6.46
C PHE A 88 8.55 2.60 -5.90
N PHE A 89 7.98 1.75 -6.75
CA PHE A 89 7.19 0.59 -6.35
C PHE A 89 7.60 -0.65 -7.14
N PRO A 90 7.80 -1.81 -6.47
CA PRO A 90 8.20 -3.03 -7.17
C PRO A 90 7.11 -3.53 -8.13
N ARG A 91 7.52 -3.99 -9.31
CA ARG A 91 6.63 -4.67 -10.25
C ARG A 91 5.90 -5.81 -9.55
N CYS A 92 4.58 -5.88 -9.75
CA CYS A 92 3.76 -6.96 -9.23
C CYS A 92 2.58 -7.26 -10.16
N TYR A 93 2.07 -8.48 -10.05
CA TYR A 93 1.11 -9.07 -10.96
C TYR A 93 0.04 -9.83 -10.17
N ASP A 94 -1.21 -9.69 -10.58
CA ASP A 94 -2.36 -10.41 -10.04
C ASP A 94 -2.50 -11.75 -10.76
N LEU A 95 -2.03 -12.81 -10.12
CA LEU A 95 -2.03 -14.17 -10.66
C LEU A 95 -3.43 -14.79 -10.78
N ASN A 96 -4.48 -14.09 -10.36
CA ASN A 96 -5.85 -14.51 -10.61
C ASN A 96 -6.36 -14.10 -12.01
N THR A 97 -5.57 -13.34 -12.77
CA THR A 97 -5.94 -12.86 -14.11
C THR A 97 -4.97 -13.38 -15.17
N THR A 98 -5.48 -13.98 -16.24
CA THR A 98 -4.66 -14.59 -17.30
C THR A 98 -3.66 -13.60 -17.91
N ASP A 99 -4.11 -12.38 -18.21
CA ASP A 99 -3.25 -11.37 -18.83
C ASP A 99 -2.05 -10.98 -17.96
N GLN A 100 -2.25 -10.90 -16.64
CA GLN A 100 -1.16 -10.58 -15.72
C GLN A 100 -0.26 -11.78 -15.44
N VAL A 101 -0.80 -13.01 -15.48
CA VAL A 101 0.03 -14.22 -15.44
C VAL A 101 0.96 -14.26 -16.65
N LEU A 102 0.46 -13.97 -17.86
CA LEU A 102 1.29 -13.93 -19.07
C LEU A 102 2.38 -12.84 -18.96
N SER A 103 1.99 -11.62 -18.54
CA SER A 103 2.94 -10.52 -18.32
C SER A 103 4.01 -10.87 -17.28
N PHE A 104 3.64 -11.59 -16.22
CA PHE A 104 4.58 -12.06 -15.21
C PHE A 104 5.59 -13.06 -15.79
N VAL A 105 5.14 -14.03 -16.59
CA VAL A 105 6.03 -15.02 -17.21
C VAL A 105 7.04 -14.34 -18.13
N GLU A 106 6.60 -13.38 -18.94
CA GLU A 106 7.48 -12.58 -19.81
C GLU A 106 8.53 -11.81 -19.00
N ASP A 107 8.11 -11.08 -17.96
CA ASP A 107 9.02 -10.32 -17.09
C ASP A 107 10.01 -11.25 -16.36
N PHE A 108 9.54 -12.41 -15.88
CA PHE A 108 10.38 -13.42 -15.24
C PHE A 108 11.48 -13.92 -16.17
N MET A 109 11.13 -14.26 -17.43
CA MET A 109 12.10 -14.70 -18.44
C MET A 109 13.12 -13.59 -18.74
N LEU A 110 12.67 -12.35 -18.87
CA LEU A 110 13.55 -11.20 -19.10
C LEU A 110 14.52 -10.98 -17.93
N VAL A 111 14.03 -11.03 -16.69
CA VAL A 111 14.86 -10.89 -15.49
C VAL A 111 15.89 -12.01 -15.41
N ALA A 112 15.53 -13.25 -15.74
CA ALA A 112 16.46 -14.38 -15.78
C ALA A 112 17.56 -14.18 -16.83
N ALA A 113 17.22 -13.73 -18.04
CA ALA A 113 18.19 -13.41 -19.09
C ALA A 113 19.14 -12.28 -18.66
N ILE A 114 18.61 -11.20 -18.06
CA ILE A 114 19.41 -10.10 -17.50
C ILE A 114 20.35 -10.60 -16.40
N ALA A 115 19.89 -11.51 -15.54
CA ALA A 115 20.72 -12.08 -14.48
C ALA A 115 21.91 -12.88 -15.05
N VAL A 116 21.69 -13.68 -16.10
CA VAL A 116 22.77 -14.39 -16.82
C VAL A 116 23.78 -13.40 -17.40
N LEU A 117 23.30 -12.37 -18.10
CA LEU A 117 24.16 -11.35 -18.70
C LEU A 117 24.98 -10.60 -17.63
N ARG A 118 24.33 -10.19 -16.53
CA ARG A 118 25.02 -9.54 -15.40
C ARG A 118 26.09 -10.44 -14.80
N ARG A 119 25.80 -11.74 -14.64
CA ARG A 119 26.79 -12.70 -14.13
C ARG A 119 27.99 -12.84 -15.06
N PHE A 120 27.77 -12.83 -16.37
CA PHE A 120 28.85 -12.86 -17.36
C PHE A 120 29.71 -11.59 -17.30
N LEU A 121 29.09 -10.41 -17.24
CA LEU A 121 29.79 -9.12 -17.15
C LEU A 121 30.51 -8.90 -15.81
N SER A 122 29.99 -9.46 -14.72
CA SER A 122 30.63 -9.44 -13.41
C SER A 122 31.69 -10.54 -13.24
N ALA A 123 31.81 -11.47 -14.18
CA ALA A 123 32.88 -12.46 -14.11
C ALA A 123 34.22 -11.75 -14.34
N PRO A 124 35.22 -11.98 -13.49
CA PRO A 124 36.56 -11.49 -13.77
C PRO A 124 37.04 -12.09 -15.10
N GLU A 125 37.77 -11.29 -15.90
CA GLU A 125 38.43 -11.75 -17.12
C GLU A 125 39.11 -13.10 -16.86
N PRO A 126 38.87 -14.13 -17.70
CA PRO A 126 39.55 -15.40 -17.52
C PRO A 126 41.06 -15.14 -17.59
N ALA A 127 41.82 -15.73 -16.67
CA ALA A 127 43.28 -15.53 -16.57
C ALA A 127 44.01 -15.76 -17.91
N SER A 128 43.44 -16.56 -18.81
CA SER A 128 43.94 -16.77 -20.17
C SER A 128 43.94 -15.51 -21.03
N GLN A 129 42.99 -14.58 -20.90
CA GLN A 129 42.97 -13.30 -21.65
C GLN A 129 43.92 -12.24 -21.08
N GLN A 130 44.19 -12.26 -19.78
CA GLN A 130 45.24 -11.42 -19.18
C GLN A 130 46.64 -11.80 -19.67
N VAL A 131 46.88 -13.09 -19.93
CA VAL A 131 48.15 -13.59 -20.49
C VAL A 131 48.35 -13.13 -21.93
N TRP A 132 47.30 -13.11 -22.75
CA TRP A 132 47.41 -12.62 -24.14
C TRP A 132 47.65 -11.12 -24.23
N LEU A 133 47.06 -10.30 -23.36
CA LEU A 133 47.32 -8.85 -23.31
C LEU A 133 48.71 -8.52 -22.74
N ALA A 134 49.26 -9.36 -21.84
CA ALA A 134 50.61 -9.19 -21.29
C ALA A 134 51.73 -9.71 -22.21
N LEU A 135 51.41 -10.54 -23.21
CA LEU A 135 52.39 -11.09 -24.16
C LEU A 135 52.50 -10.27 -25.47
N PHE A 136 51.59 -9.33 -25.70
CA PHE A 136 51.54 -8.49 -26.92
C PHE A 136 51.53 -6.97 -26.63
N ALA A 137 51.80 -6.56 -25.39
CA ALA A 137 52.14 -5.18 -25.02
C ALA A 137 53.63 -5.10 -24.63
#